data_AF-A0A7J9SW97-F1
#
_entry.id   AF-A0A7J9SW97-F1
#
_cell.length_a   1.000
_cell.length_b   1.000
_cell.length_c   1.000
_cell.angle_alpha   90.00
_cell.angle_beta   90.00
_cell.angle_gamma   90.00
#
_symmetry.space_group_name_H-M   'P 1'
#
loop_
_entity.id
_entity.type
_entity.pdbx_description
1 polymer ?
#
loop_
_entity_poly.entity_id
_entity_poly.type
_entity_poly.pdbx_seq_one_letter_code
_entity_poly.pdbx_strand_id
1 'polypeptide(L)'
;MQTRIKRYNILLRGNVQHIGYRGIIEDTARKLNLKGYVFNDVDGSVKIACEGLQKSIDVFINGLSEFARSDIDSIEKKKVHDELYLPSVFSRLATDDYYEFRKKFDIGIDFLDGIKIDTGDMKESLTNINTTLEAFVIKQDEHNHWMKEYNQRMDKRNQRLEDILVKLAEK
;
A
#
# COMPACT_ATOMS: atom_id res chain seq x y z
N MET A 1 37.19 15.11 -24.38
CA MET A 1 36.72 13.70 -24.30
C MET A 1 35.72 13.48 -25.41
N GLN A 2 35.94 12.55 -26.33
CA GLN A 2 34.99 12.23 -27.39
C GLN A 2 33.66 11.77 -26.77
N THR A 3 32.60 12.54 -27.00
CA THR A 3 31.22 12.22 -26.63
C THR A 3 30.71 11.12 -27.56
N ARG A 4 30.99 9.86 -27.21
CA ARG A 4 30.53 8.71 -27.97
C ARG A 4 29.06 8.43 -27.67
N ILE A 5 28.20 8.55 -28.68
CA ILE A 5 26.82 8.10 -28.59
C ILE A 5 26.79 6.56 -28.65
N LYS A 6 25.98 5.95 -27.80
CA LYS A 6 25.71 4.51 -27.80
C LYS A 6 24.22 4.27 -27.89
N ARG A 7 23.86 3.11 -28.46
CA ARG A 7 22.49 2.62 -28.58
C ARG A 7 22.39 1.20 -28.04
N TYR A 8 21.32 0.91 -27.33
CA TYR A 8 21.05 -0.42 -26.81
C TYR A 8 19.58 -0.78 -26.92
N ASN A 9 19.34 -2.05 -27.28
CA ASN A 9 18.10 -2.75 -27.01
C ASN A 9 18.28 -3.56 -25.74
N ILE A 10 17.35 -3.44 -24.80
CA ILE A 10 17.40 -4.09 -23.50
C ILE A 10 16.11 -4.87 -23.30
N LEU A 11 16.24 -6.09 -22.79
CA LEU A 11 15.14 -6.99 -22.43
C LEU A 11 15.26 -7.33 -20.95
N LEU A 12 14.17 -7.14 -20.22
CA LEU A 12 14.04 -7.41 -18.79
C LEU A 12 12.98 -8.49 -18.58
N ARG A 13 13.30 -9.54 -17.82
CA ARG A 13 12.37 -10.62 -17.45
C ARG A 13 12.28 -10.76 -15.93
N GLY A 14 11.20 -11.38 -15.47
CA GLY A 14 10.84 -11.56 -14.05
C GLY A 14 9.54 -10.86 -13.71
N ASN A 15 9.35 -10.49 -12.44
CA ASN A 15 8.17 -9.73 -11.99
C ASN A 15 8.33 -8.23 -12.29
N VAL A 16 8.33 -7.88 -13.58
CA VAL A 16 8.74 -6.55 -14.07
C VAL A 16 7.58 -5.70 -14.62
N GLN A 17 6.35 -6.23 -14.66
CA GLN A 17 5.14 -5.52 -15.11
C GLN A 17 4.19 -5.21 -13.94
N HIS A 18 3.24 -4.29 -14.14
CA HIS A 18 2.23 -3.88 -13.15
C HIS A 18 2.73 -3.28 -11.83
N ILE A 19 4.04 -3.10 -11.68
CA ILE A 19 4.70 -2.52 -10.50
C ILE A 19 5.13 -1.05 -10.68
N GLY A 20 4.65 -0.38 -11.73
CA GLY A 20 5.04 1.01 -12.05
C GLY A 20 6.42 1.18 -12.71
N TYR A 21 7.10 0.08 -13.04
CA TYR A 21 8.51 0.09 -13.48
C TYR A 21 8.77 0.95 -14.73
N ARG A 22 7.87 0.90 -15.74
CA ARG A 22 7.98 1.75 -16.95
C ARG A 22 8.06 3.24 -16.61
N GLY A 23 7.38 3.70 -15.56
CA GLY A 23 7.46 5.11 -15.13
C GLY A 23 8.82 5.47 -14.54
N ILE A 24 9.38 4.59 -13.71
CA ILE A 24 10.72 4.79 -13.14
C ILE A 24 11.80 4.80 -14.24
N ILE A 25 11.67 3.89 -15.22
CA ILE A 25 12.56 3.83 -16.38
C ILE A 25 12.48 5.12 -17.20
N GLU A 26 11.26 5.58 -17.52
CA GLU A 26 11.03 6.81 -18.27
C GLU A 26 11.63 8.04 -17.56
N ASP A 27 11.34 8.22 -16.27
CA ASP A 27 11.83 9.36 -15.49
C ASP A 27 13.35 9.37 -15.39
N THR A 28 13.97 8.21 -15.17
CA THR A 28 15.42 8.07 -15.10
C THR A 28 16.07 8.35 -16.45
N ALA A 29 15.53 7.78 -17.53
CA ALA A 29 16.03 8.01 -18.88
C ALA A 29 15.98 9.51 -19.26
N ARG A 30 14.88 10.20 -18.92
CA ARG A 30 14.73 11.64 -19.13
C ARG A 30 15.74 12.46 -18.33
N LYS A 31 15.95 12.16 -17.05
CA LYS A 31 16.97 12.83 -16.21
C LYS A 31 18.38 12.69 -16.79
N LEU A 32 18.65 11.59 -17.48
CA LEU A 32 19.94 11.29 -18.13
C LEU A 32 20.04 11.81 -19.58
N ASN A 33 19.01 12.54 -20.06
CA ASN A 33 18.89 13.03 -21.44
C ASN A 33 19.03 11.93 -22.49
N LEU A 34 18.44 10.75 -22.22
CA LEU A 34 18.38 9.66 -23.18
C LEU A 34 17.18 9.82 -24.11
N LYS A 35 17.37 9.45 -25.38
CA LYS A 35 16.29 9.25 -26.34
C LYS A 35 15.88 7.78 -26.33
N GLY A 36 14.63 7.49 -26.64
CA GLY A 36 14.19 6.10 -26.68
C GLY A 36 12.77 5.88 -26.21
N TYR A 37 12.48 4.63 -25.88
CA TYR A 37 11.20 4.24 -25.35
C TYR A 37 11.27 2.95 -24.53
N VAL A 38 10.25 2.74 -23.71
CA VAL A 38 10.03 1.52 -22.93
C VAL A 38 8.61 1.02 -23.12
N PHE A 39 8.43 -0.29 -23.18
CA PHE A 39 7.12 -0.92 -23.25
C PHE A 39 7.09 -2.29 -22.58
N ASN A 40 5.89 -2.69 -22.19
CA ASN A 40 5.61 -4.02 -21.71
C ASN A 40 5.26 -4.88 -22.92
N ASP A 41 5.87 -6.04 -23.07
CA ASP A 41 5.49 -6.97 -24.13
C ASP A 41 4.47 -7.99 -23.62
N VAL A 42 3.75 -8.62 -24.55
CA VAL A 42 2.69 -9.60 -24.26
C VAL A 42 3.23 -10.86 -23.57
N ASP A 43 4.53 -11.15 -23.71
CA ASP A 43 5.20 -12.26 -23.04
C ASP A 43 5.55 -11.99 -21.57
N GLY A 44 5.12 -10.84 -21.02
CA GLY A 44 5.40 -10.44 -19.65
C GLY A 44 6.75 -9.72 -19.46
N SER A 45 7.55 -9.57 -20.51
CA SER A 45 8.82 -8.84 -20.44
C SER A 45 8.68 -7.33 -20.53
N VAL A 46 9.73 -6.60 -20.15
CA VAL A 46 9.87 -5.16 -20.43
C VAL A 46 11.00 -4.96 -21.43
N LYS A 47 10.72 -4.22 -22.51
CA LYS A 47 11.69 -3.95 -23.57
C LYS A 47 11.97 -2.47 -23.67
N ILE A 48 13.24 -2.13 -23.88
CA ILE A 48 13.73 -0.75 -23.96
C ILE A 48 14.59 -0.61 -25.21
N ALA A 49 14.39 0.46 -25.96
CA ALA A 49 15.36 0.95 -26.94
C ALA A 49 15.82 2.34 -26.48
N CYS A 50 17.14 2.55 -26.40
CA CYS A 50 17.69 3.82 -25.91
C CYS A 50 18.93 4.26 -26.69
N GLU A 51 19.10 5.58 -26.82
CA GLU A 51 20.26 6.25 -27.39
C GLU A 51 20.69 7.41 -26.48
N GLY A 52 22.00 7.57 -26.30
CA GLY A 52 22.54 8.77 -25.67
C GLY A 52 24.05 8.73 -25.50
N LEU A 53 24.57 9.70 -24.76
CA LEU A 53 25.98 9.75 -24.39
C LEU A 53 26.37 8.48 -23.62
N GLN A 54 27.56 7.94 -23.92
CA GLN A 54 28.06 6.73 -23.27
C GLN A 54 27.93 6.78 -21.74
N LYS A 55 28.32 7.89 -21.10
CA LYS A 55 28.23 8.05 -19.65
C LYS A 55 26.78 7.91 -19.15
N SER A 56 25.82 8.56 -19.82
CA SER A 56 24.40 8.49 -19.49
C SER A 56 23.85 7.07 -19.67
N ILE A 57 24.20 6.40 -20.76
CA ILE A 57 23.77 5.02 -21.04
C ILE A 57 24.33 4.04 -20.01
N ASP A 58 25.62 4.16 -19.68
CA ASP A 58 26.28 3.27 -18.72
C ASP A 58 25.65 3.44 -17.32
N VAL A 59 25.35 4.68 -16.89
CA VAL A 59 24.60 4.97 -15.64
C VAL A 59 23.17 4.39 -15.70
N PHE A 60 22.46 4.61 -16.80
CA PHE A 60 21.09 4.13 -16.97
C PHE A 60 21.00 2.60 -16.87
N ILE A 61 21.85 1.88 -17.60
CA ILE A 61 21.84 0.41 -17.62
C ILE A 61 22.22 -0.16 -16.26
N ASN A 62 23.23 0.41 -15.59
CA ASN A 62 23.65 -0.06 -14.28
C ASN A 62 22.57 0.17 -13.21
N GLY A 63 21.80 1.24 -13.33
CA GLY A 63 20.71 1.51 -12.41
C GLY A 63 19.45 0.67 -12.64
N LEU A 64 19.28 -0.01 -13.77
CA LEU A 64 18.07 -0.82 -14.03
C LEU A 64 17.80 -1.86 -12.94
N SER A 65 18.84 -2.46 -12.36
CA SER A 65 18.69 -3.39 -11.23
C SER A 65 18.34 -2.70 -9.91
N GLU A 66 18.67 -1.42 -9.74
CA GLU A 66 18.42 -0.65 -8.51
C GLU A 66 17.08 0.09 -8.55
N PHE A 67 16.57 0.40 -9.73
CA PHE A 67 15.39 1.25 -9.94
C PHE A 67 14.08 0.61 -9.51
N ALA A 68 14.03 -0.70 -9.37
CA ALA A 68 12.80 -1.39 -9.01
C ALA A 68 13.05 -2.39 -7.89
N ARG A 69 12.14 -2.39 -6.91
CA ARG A 69 11.94 -3.50 -5.96
C ARG A 69 11.40 -4.75 -6.67
N SER A 70 11.82 -4.99 -7.89
CA SER A 70 11.34 -6.05 -8.76
C SER A 70 12.27 -7.24 -8.68
N ASP A 71 11.70 -8.42 -8.56
CA ASP A 71 12.38 -9.69 -8.81
C ASP A 71 12.72 -9.78 -10.31
N ILE A 72 13.82 -9.13 -10.71
CA ILE A 72 14.35 -9.23 -12.08
C ILE A 72 15.14 -10.53 -12.16
N ASP A 73 14.64 -11.46 -12.96
CA ASP A 73 15.32 -12.74 -13.20
C ASP A 73 16.49 -12.57 -14.18
N SER A 74 16.33 -11.69 -15.18
CA SER A 74 17.39 -11.45 -16.17
C SER A 74 17.31 -10.08 -16.85
N ILE A 75 18.50 -9.58 -17.21
CA ILE A 75 18.71 -8.36 -18.01
C ILE A 75 19.60 -8.71 -19.20
N GLU A 76 19.03 -8.70 -20.40
CA GLU A 76 19.78 -8.87 -21.65
C GLU A 76 19.96 -7.52 -22.35
N LYS A 77 21.19 -7.19 -22.76
CA LYS A 77 21.48 -5.94 -23.49
C LYS A 77 22.19 -6.24 -24.81
N LYS A 78 21.65 -5.70 -25.91
CA LYS A 78 22.23 -5.80 -27.25
C LYS A 78 22.59 -4.42 -27.74
N LYS A 79 23.87 -4.21 -28.05
CA LYS A 79 24.33 -2.95 -28.62
C LYS A 79 23.82 -2.83 -30.06
N VAL A 80 23.29 -1.67 -30.40
CA VAL A 80 22.85 -1.36 -31.77
C VAL A 80 23.91 -0.45 -32.42
N HIS A 81 24.33 -0.82 -33.63
CA HIS A 81 25.35 -0.08 -34.37
C HIS A 81 24.73 0.90 -35.36
N ASP A 82 23.58 0.55 -35.92
CA ASP A 82 22.83 1.37 -36.87
C ASP A 82 22.16 2.57 -36.19
N GLU A 83 21.73 3.54 -37.00
CA GLU A 83 20.87 4.63 -36.55
C GLU A 83 19.45 4.13 -36.29
N LEU A 84 18.84 4.64 -35.22
CA LEU A 84 17.47 4.34 -34.83
C LEU A 84 16.65 5.62 -34.82
N TYR A 85 15.48 5.61 -35.47
CA TYR A 85 14.51 6.68 -35.36
C TYR A 85 13.80 6.59 -34.01
N LEU A 86 14.40 7.22 -32.98
CA LEU A 86 13.87 7.24 -31.63
C LEU A 86 13.15 8.56 -31.34
N PRO A 87 12.13 8.55 -30.46
CA PRO A 87 11.55 9.76 -29.91
C PRO A 87 12.62 10.68 -29.32
N SER A 88 12.50 11.99 -29.56
CA SER A 88 13.40 13.00 -29.00
C SER A 88 13.34 13.06 -27.48
N VAL A 89 12.17 12.73 -26.91
CA VAL A 89 11.92 12.58 -25.48
C VAL A 89 11.64 11.12 -25.20
N PHE A 90 12.34 10.54 -24.22
CA PHE A 90 12.09 9.17 -23.81
C PHE A 90 10.62 8.97 -23.42
N SER A 91 9.97 7.94 -23.97
CA SER A 91 8.52 7.78 -23.87
C SER A 91 8.11 6.34 -23.53
N ARG A 92 6.94 6.18 -22.89
CA ARG A 92 6.32 4.86 -22.74
C ARG A 92 5.47 4.54 -23.96
N LEU A 93 5.67 3.37 -24.57
CA LEU A 93 4.76 2.88 -25.60
C LEU A 93 3.72 1.97 -24.98
N ALA A 94 2.52 2.09 -25.54
CA ALA A 94 1.41 1.19 -25.32
C ALA A 94 1.38 0.22 -26.50
N THR A 95 1.57 -1.06 -26.19
CA THR A 95 1.69 -2.15 -27.17
C THR A 95 0.44 -3.03 -27.23
N ASP A 96 -0.33 -3.06 -26.14
CA ASP A 96 -1.65 -3.69 -26.09
C ASP A 96 -2.51 -2.97 -25.05
N ASP A 97 -3.10 -1.84 -25.44
CA ASP A 97 -3.93 -1.03 -24.54
C ASP A 97 -5.10 -1.82 -23.95
N TYR A 98 -5.67 -2.76 -24.70
CA TYR A 98 -6.83 -3.54 -24.28
C TYR A 98 -6.43 -4.61 -23.25
N TYR A 99 -5.37 -5.36 -23.51
CA TYR A 99 -4.89 -6.39 -22.60
C TYR A 99 -4.28 -5.79 -21.33
N GLU A 100 -3.49 -4.70 -21.45
CA GLU A 100 -2.94 -4.01 -20.29
C GLU A 100 -4.03 -3.42 -19.39
N PHE A 101 -5.07 -2.83 -19.97
CA PHE A 101 -6.21 -2.30 -19.22
C PHE A 101 -6.97 -3.43 -18.54
N ARG A 102 -7.34 -4.49 -19.26
CA ARG A 102 -8.07 -5.63 -18.71
C ARG A 102 -7.35 -6.26 -17.52
N LYS A 103 -6.05 -6.53 -17.65
CA LYS A 103 -5.26 -7.13 -16.57
C LYS A 103 -5.16 -6.22 -15.34
N LYS A 104 -5.01 -4.90 -15.54
CA LYS A 104 -5.05 -3.93 -14.43
C LYS A 104 -6.43 -3.85 -13.79
N PHE A 105 -7.50 -3.98 -14.58
CA PHE A 105 -8.87 -3.97 -14.11
C PHE A 105 -9.17 -5.20 -13.26
N ASP A 106 -8.76 -6.40 -13.70
CA ASP A 106 -8.89 -7.64 -12.94
C ASP A 106 -8.16 -7.54 -11.59
N ILE A 107 -6.92 -7.04 -11.57
CA ILE A 107 -6.18 -6.75 -10.31
C ILE A 107 -6.97 -5.78 -9.41
N GLY A 108 -7.57 -4.75 -10.00
CA GLY A 108 -8.41 -3.80 -9.27
C GLY A 108 -9.64 -4.46 -8.66
N ILE A 109 -10.27 -5.40 -9.35
CA ILE A 109 -11.41 -6.18 -8.84
C ILE A 109 -10.98 -7.04 -7.65
N ASP A 110 -9.84 -7.73 -7.73
CA ASP A 110 -9.34 -8.56 -6.62
C ASP A 110 -9.11 -7.72 -5.35
N PHE A 111 -8.56 -6.51 -5.48
CA PHE A 111 -8.41 -5.60 -4.35
C PHE A 111 -9.76 -5.15 -3.77
N LEU A 112 -10.76 -4.88 -4.62
CA LEU A 112 -12.10 -4.51 -4.17
C LEU A 112 -12.80 -5.66 -3.45
N ASP A 113 -12.62 -6.90 -3.90
CA ASP A 113 -13.12 -8.08 -3.22
C ASP A 113 -12.44 -8.27 -1.86
N GLY A 114 -11.13 -8.05 -1.76
CA GLY A 114 -10.42 -8.03 -0.48
C GLY A 114 -10.99 -6.98 0.50
N ILE A 115 -11.18 -5.74 0.04
CA ILE A 115 -11.80 -4.68 0.85
C ILE A 115 -13.21 -5.05 1.29
N LYS A 116 -14.00 -5.67 0.40
CA LYS A 116 -15.36 -6.11 0.72
C LYS A 116 -15.37 -7.17 1.81
N ILE A 117 -14.42 -8.10 1.81
CA ILE A 117 -14.25 -9.12 2.84
C ILE A 117 -13.87 -8.44 4.17
N ASP A 118 -12.80 -7.65 4.18
CA ASP A 118 -12.30 -6.97 5.39
C ASP A 118 -13.39 -6.08 6.02
N THR A 119 -14.15 -5.35 5.21
CA THR A 119 -15.25 -4.51 5.69
C THR A 119 -16.45 -5.31 6.22
N GLY A 120 -16.66 -6.52 5.70
CA GLY A 120 -17.61 -7.49 6.24
C GLY A 120 -17.21 -7.95 7.64
N ASP A 121 -15.95 -8.35 7.81
CA ASP A 121 -15.41 -8.83 9.09
C ASP A 121 -15.38 -7.70 10.15
N MET A 122 -15.07 -6.46 9.71
CA MET A 122 -15.18 -5.28 10.56
C MET A 122 -16.60 -5.05 11.06
N LYS A 123 -17.61 -5.21 10.19
CA LYS A 123 -19.02 -5.08 10.56
C LYS A 123 -19.43 -6.10 11.61
N GLU A 124 -18.98 -7.35 11.49
CA GLU A 124 -19.21 -8.40 12.48
C GLU A 124 -18.56 -8.04 13.83
N SER A 125 -17.29 -7.63 13.80
CA SER A 125 -16.57 -7.21 15.00
C SER A 125 -17.24 -6.04 15.72
N LEU A 126 -17.70 -5.03 14.97
CA LEU A 126 -18.46 -3.90 15.53
C LEU A 126 -19.78 -4.34 16.14
N THR A 127 -20.47 -5.30 15.54
CA THR A 127 -21.72 -5.87 16.09
C THR A 127 -21.46 -6.58 17.41
N ASN A 128 -20.37 -7.35 17.52
CA ASN A 128 -19.97 -8.03 18.75
C ASN A 128 -19.59 -7.05 19.87
N ILE A 129 -18.87 -5.98 19.53
CA ILE A 129 -18.55 -4.90 20.48
C ILE A 129 -19.84 -4.23 20.97
N ASN A 130 -20.78 -3.93 20.07
CA ASN A 130 -22.05 -3.31 20.45
C ASN A 130 -22.83 -4.18 21.44
N THR A 131 -22.98 -5.48 21.16
CA THR A 131 -23.64 -6.43 22.07
C THR A 131 -22.94 -6.51 23.43
N THR A 132 -21.60 -6.48 23.44
CA THR A 132 -20.81 -6.52 24.70
C THR A 132 -20.99 -5.24 25.51
N LEU A 133 -21.01 -4.08 24.84
CA LEU A 133 -21.25 -2.79 25.48
C LEU A 133 -22.67 -2.69 26.03
N GLU A 134 -23.68 -3.17 25.29
CA GLU A 134 -25.06 -3.26 25.77
C GLU A 134 -25.15 -4.10 27.06
N ALA A 135 -24.53 -5.29 27.06
CA ALA A 135 -24.47 -6.14 28.25
C ALA A 135 -23.72 -5.48 29.42
N PHE A 136 -22.65 -4.73 29.15
CA PHE A 136 -21.91 -3.99 30.16
C PHE A 136 -22.75 -2.86 30.76
N VAL A 137 -23.45 -2.07 29.93
CA VAL A 137 -24.33 -0.99 30.37
C VAL A 137 -25.42 -1.52 31.30
N ILE A 138 -26.07 -2.63 30.93
CA ILE A 138 -27.10 -3.27 31.78
C ILE A 138 -26.53 -3.66 33.15
N LYS A 139 -25.36 -4.33 33.18
CA LYS A 139 -24.72 -4.72 34.45
C LYS A 139 -24.30 -3.50 35.28
N GLN A 140 -23.85 -2.43 34.63
CA GLN A 140 -23.46 -1.20 35.30
C GLN A 140 -24.68 -0.51 35.93
N ASP A 141 -25.83 -0.51 35.24
CA ASP A 141 -27.08 0.03 35.76
C ASP A 141 -27.60 -0.77 36.97
N GLU A 142 -27.55 -2.09 36.91
CA GLU A 142 -27.87 -2.98 38.05
C GLU A 142 -26.93 -2.72 39.25
N HIS A 143 -25.62 -2.62 38.99
CA HIS A 143 -24.64 -2.32 40.03
C HIS A 143 -24.90 -0.94 40.65
N ASN A 144 -25.19 0.07 39.84
CA ASN A 144 -25.51 1.41 40.31
C ASN A 144 -26.78 1.43 41.17
N HIS A 145 -27.79 0.64 40.80
CA HIS A 145 -29.01 0.48 41.60
C HIS A 145 -28.70 -0.15 42.97
N TRP A 146 -27.95 -1.26 42.97
CA TRP A 146 -27.53 -1.93 44.19
C TRP A 146 -26.71 -1.01 45.12
N MET A 147 -25.80 -0.19 44.56
CA MET A 147 -25.01 0.78 45.33
C MET A 147 -25.89 1.85 45.99
N LYS A 148 -26.93 2.34 45.28
CA LYS A 148 -27.90 3.28 45.87
C LYS A 148 -28.63 2.66 47.06
N GLU A 149 -29.11 1.42 46.92
CA GLU A 149 -29.76 0.71 48.03
C GLU A 149 -28.80 0.46 49.20
N TYR A 150 -27.56 0.07 48.91
CA TYR A 150 -26.53 -0.17 49.92
C TYR A 150 -26.26 1.10 50.73
N ASN A 151 -26.06 2.24 50.06
CA ASN A 151 -25.84 3.52 50.73
C ASN A 151 -27.02 3.90 51.62
N GLN A 152 -28.27 3.75 51.15
CA GLN A 152 -29.46 4.00 51.98
C GLN A 152 -29.53 3.09 53.21
N ARG A 153 -29.15 1.81 53.08
CA ARG A 153 -29.07 0.87 54.22
C ARG A 153 -28.00 1.30 55.22
N MET A 154 -26.85 1.79 54.74
CA MET A 154 -25.76 2.30 55.58
C MET A 154 -26.15 3.58 56.30
N ASP A 155 -26.80 4.54 55.64
CA ASP A 155 -27.28 5.77 56.26
C ASP A 155 -28.26 5.48 57.41
N LYS A 156 -29.22 4.57 57.18
CA LYS A 156 -30.15 4.10 58.23
C LYS A 156 -29.44 3.44 59.40
N ARG A 157 -28.37 2.68 59.14
CA ARG A 157 -27.56 2.07 60.22
C ARG A 157 -26.79 3.12 61.00
N ASN A 158 -26.20 4.11 60.32
CA ASN A 158 -25.47 5.19 60.96
C ASN A 158 -26.39 6.03 61.86
N GLN A 159 -27.59 6.40 61.38
CA GLN A 159 -28.60 7.08 62.21
C GLN A 159 -28.97 6.29 63.48
N ARG A 160 -29.20 4.97 63.34
CA ARG A 160 -29.49 4.11 64.52
C ARG A 160 -28.33 4.06 65.50
N LEU A 161 -27.09 4.07 65.02
CA LEU A 161 -25.91 4.08 65.89
C LEU A 161 -25.79 5.42 66.62
N GLU A 162 -26.03 6.53 65.93
CA GLU A 162 -26.09 7.87 66.54
C GLU A 162 -27.15 7.92 67.65
N ASP A 163 -28.36 7.43 67.39
CA ASP A 163 -29.44 7.36 68.39
C ASP A 163 -29.05 6.54 69.63
N ILE A 164 -28.34 5.42 69.45
CA ILE A 164 -27.85 4.58 70.56
C ILE A 164 -26.78 5.31 71.36
N LEU A 165 -25.84 5.98 70.69
CA LEU A 165 -24.77 6.73 71.34
C LEU A 165 -25.33 7.89 72.18
N VAL A 166 -26.32 8.61 71.68
CA VAL A 166 -27.01 9.67 72.44
C VAL A 166 -27.65 9.09 73.71
N LYS A 167 -28.40 7.99 73.61
CA LYS A 167 -29.02 7.33 74.78
C LYS A 167 -28.02 6.80 75.80
N LEU A 168 -26.81 6.43 75.38
CA LEU A 168 -25.74 6.00 76.29
C LEU A 168 -25.06 7.18 76.97
N ALA A 169 -24.95 8.33 76.31
CA ALA A 169 -24.35 9.55 76.87
C ALA A 169 -25.28 10.27 77.89
N GLU A 170 -26.58 10.04 77.81
CA GLU A 170 -27.59 10.59 78.74
C GLU A 170 -27.74 9.77 80.04
N LYS A 171 -27.02 8.65 80.19
CA LYS A 171 -26.99 7.79 81.39
C LYS A 171 -25.76 8.07 82.25
#